data_AF-A0A3S1AAF2-F1
#
_entry.id   AF-A0A3S1AAF2-F1
#
_cell.length_a   1.000
_cell.length_b   1.000
_cell.length_c   1.000
_cell.angle_alpha   90.00
_cell.angle_beta   90.00
_cell.angle_gamma   90.00
#
_symmetry.space_group_name_H-M   'P 1'
#
loop_
_entity.id
_entity.type
_entity.pdbx_description
1 polymer ?
#
loop_
_entity_poly.entity_id
_entity_poly.type
_entity_poly.pdbx_seq_one_letter_code
_entity_poly.pdbx_strand_id
1 'polypeptide(L)'
;MSEDWNKFQKLTEAEEYFDFFQLPYDQKVVNVNRLHILKKFSQYIQEIDENYTDLSLEDKLSKYCEALQKAYQVFIESTPQEQKLFKVFNQKPKNVITLTEITSD
;
A
#
# COMPACT_ATOMS: atom_id res chain seq x y z
N MET A 1 -9.84 -0.22 -13.43
CA MET A 1 -8.38 -0.01 -13.55
C MET A 1 -7.93 1.45 -13.33
N SER A 2 -8.69 2.49 -13.75
CA SER A 2 -8.31 3.90 -13.44
C SER A 2 -8.91 4.49 -12.15
N GLU A 3 -9.97 3.88 -11.62
CA GLU A 3 -10.65 4.39 -10.42
C GLU A 3 -9.80 4.24 -9.16
N ASP A 4 -9.06 3.15 -9.04
CA ASP A 4 -8.18 2.86 -7.89
C ASP A 4 -7.05 3.90 -7.78
N TRP A 5 -6.42 4.23 -8.91
CA TRP A 5 -5.43 5.30 -8.98
C TRP A 5 -6.02 6.67 -8.62
N ASN A 6 -7.21 6.99 -9.12
CA ASN A 6 -7.85 8.27 -8.82
C ASN A 6 -8.24 8.39 -7.34
N LYS A 7 -8.71 7.29 -6.74
CA LYS A 7 -8.97 7.21 -5.30
C LYS A 7 -7.68 7.43 -4.52
N PHE A 8 -6.61 6.69 -4.85
CA PHE A 8 -5.30 6.81 -4.23
C PHE A 8 -4.76 8.25 -4.23
N GLN A 9 -4.86 8.94 -5.37
CA GLN A 9 -4.41 10.34 -5.50
C GLN A 9 -5.26 11.35 -4.72
N LYS A 10 -6.49 10.99 -4.34
CA LYS A 10 -7.37 11.82 -3.51
C LYS A 10 -7.13 11.63 -2.01
N LEU A 11 -6.48 10.53 -1.61
CA LEU A 11 -6.18 10.26 -0.20
C LEU A 11 -5.16 11.28 0.30
N THR A 12 -5.39 11.83 1.49
CA THR A 12 -4.49 12.81 2.11
C THR A 12 -4.01 12.38 3.49
N GLU A 13 -4.63 11.36 4.07
CA GLU A 13 -4.37 10.90 5.43
C GLU A 13 -3.71 9.53 5.42
N ALA A 14 -2.78 9.30 6.37
CA ALA A 14 -2.09 8.03 6.49
C ALA A 14 -3.06 6.85 6.63
N GLU A 15 -4.10 7.00 7.48
CA GLU A 15 -5.12 5.98 7.73
C GLU A 15 -5.87 5.59 6.46
N GLU A 16 -6.23 6.55 5.62
CA GLU A 16 -6.91 6.30 4.35
C GLU A 16 -6.03 5.49 3.38
N TYR A 17 -4.71 5.70 3.38
CA TYR A 17 -3.80 4.86 2.58
C TYR A 17 -3.79 3.42 3.09
N PHE A 18 -3.74 3.20 4.41
CA PHE A 18 -3.77 1.85 4.95
C PHE A 18 -5.10 1.15 4.69
N ASP A 19 -6.23 1.86 4.84
CA ASP A 19 -7.57 1.32 4.54
C ASP A 19 -7.71 0.98 3.05
N PHE A 20 -7.23 1.87 2.17
CA PHE A 20 -7.21 1.65 0.73
C PHE A 20 -6.43 0.40 0.31
N PHE A 21 -5.26 0.17 0.89
CA PHE A 21 -4.48 -1.05 0.65
C PHE A 21 -4.94 -2.25 1.49
N GLN A 22 -5.95 -2.08 2.33
CA GLN A 22 -6.43 -3.05 3.32
C GLN A 22 -5.29 -3.64 4.18
N LEU A 23 -4.34 -2.80 4.55
CA LEU A 23 -3.20 -3.20 5.38
C LEU A 23 -3.59 -3.13 6.86
N PRO A 24 -3.19 -4.11 7.68
CA PRO A 24 -3.37 -4.01 9.13
C PRO A 24 -2.43 -2.95 9.70
N TYR A 25 -2.99 -2.00 10.45
CA TYR A 25 -2.24 -0.95 11.14
C TYR A 25 -2.81 -0.71 12.53
N ASP A 26 -1.98 -0.23 13.45
CA ASP A 26 -2.44 0.25 14.75
C ASP A 26 -2.81 1.73 14.64
N GLN A 27 -4.08 2.05 14.89
CA GLN A 27 -4.57 3.43 14.79
C GLN A 27 -3.82 4.38 15.73
N LYS A 28 -3.35 3.94 16.90
CA LYS A 28 -2.61 4.82 17.82
C LYS A 28 -1.23 5.12 17.25
N VAL A 29 -0.52 4.11 16.74
CA VAL A 29 0.78 4.30 16.10
C VAL A 29 0.66 5.22 14.88
N VAL A 30 -0.32 4.97 14.01
CA VAL A 30 -0.54 5.79 12.81
C VAL A 30 -0.96 7.21 13.21
N ASN A 31 -1.88 7.40 14.14
CA ASN A 31 -2.33 8.75 14.51
C ASN A 31 -1.19 9.58 15.14
N VAL A 32 -0.32 8.95 15.94
CA VAL A 32 0.88 9.61 16.50
C VAL A 32 1.94 9.89 15.42
N ASN A 33 2.15 8.96 14.49
CA ASN A 33 3.24 9.03 13.50
C ASN A 33 2.77 9.43 12.09
N ARG A 34 1.52 9.82 11.88
CA ARG A 34 0.91 10.02 10.54
C ARG A 34 1.72 10.96 9.67
N LEU A 35 2.18 12.08 10.23
CA LEU A 35 3.01 13.05 9.51
C LEU A 35 4.36 12.46 9.09
N HIS A 36 4.96 11.64 9.96
CA HIS A 36 6.24 10.99 9.67
C HIS A 36 6.08 9.85 8.66
N ILE A 37 5.00 9.06 8.77
CA ILE A 37 4.64 8.00 7.81
C ILE A 37 4.40 8.62 6.43
N LEU A 38 3.58 9.67 6.33
CA LEU A 38 3.33 10.38 5.07
C LEU A 38 4.60 10.97 4.48
N LYS A 39 5.46 11.58 5.31
CA LYS A 39 6.74 12.11 4.84
C LYS A 39 7.63 11.02 4.28
N LYS A 40 7.80 9.90 4.99
CA LYS A 40 8.59 8.75 4.51
C LYS A 40 7.98 8.11 3.27
N PHE A 41 6.66 7.95 3.26
CA PHE A 41 5.93 7.41 2.14
C PHE A 41 6.13 8.27 0.88
N SER A 42 6.02 9.59 1.00
CA SER A 42 6.26 10.52 -0.12
C SER A 42 7.70 10.42 -0.65
N GLN A 43 8.70 10.21 0.22
CA GLN A 43 10.07 9.99 -0.24
C GLN A 43 10.20 8.70 -1.04
N TYR A 44 9.60 7.60 -0.58
CA TYR A 44 9.61 6.34 -1.33
C TYR A 44 8.84 6.42 -2.64
N ILE A 45 7.71 7.14 -2.70
CA ILE A 45 6.98 7.38 -3.95
C ILE A 45 7.87 8.11 -4.95
N GLN A 46 8.59 9.15 -4.52
CA GLN A 46 9.49 9.88 -5.39
C GLN A 46 10.60 8.97 -5.92
N GLU A 47 11.22 8.18 -5.04
CA GLU A 47 12.24 7.19 -5.43
C GLU A 47 11.69 6.17 -6.44
N ILE A 48 10.47 5.69 -6.24
CA ILE A 48 9.80 4.76 -7.16
C ILE A 48 9.51 5.43 -8.49
N ASP A 49 8.99 6.66 -8.50
CA ASP A 49 8.65 7.35 -9.74
C ASP A 49 9.91 7.67 -10.57
N GLU A 50 11.03 7.98 -9.91
CA GLU A 50 12.34 8.16 -10.58
C GLU A 50 12.91 6.85 -11.12
N ASN A 51 12.80 5.74 -10.38
CA ASN A 51 13.36 4.44 -10.80
C ASN A 51 12.45 3.68 -11.78
N TYR A 52 11.15 3.94 -11.76
CA TYR A 52 10.13 3.16 -12.46
C TYR A 52 9.15 4.06 -13.21
N THR A 53 9.67 4.72 -14.24
CA THR A 53 8.90 5.62 -15.11
C THR A 53 7.99 4.89 -16.11
N ASP A 54 8.32 3.64 -16.47
CA ASP A 54 7.64 2.86 -17.53
C ASP A 54 6.65 1.79 -16.99
N LEU A 55 6.33 1.82 -15.69
CA LEU A 55 5.40 0.85 -15.09
C LEU A 55 3.93 1.21 -15.36
N SER A 56 3.11 0.17 -15.56
CA SER A 56 1.65 0.29 -15.55
C SER A 56 1.14 0.76 -14.19
N LEU A 57 -0.05 1.39 -14.17
CA LEU A 57 -0.66 1.91 -12.94
C LEU A 57 -0.80 0.84 -11.83
N GLU A 58 -1.07 -0.40 -12.21
CA GLU A 58 -1.17 -1.56 -11.28
C GLU A 58 0.18 -1.89 -10.63
N ASP A 59 1.26 -1.88 -11.40
CA ASP A 59 2.61 -2.09 -10.88
C ASP A 59 3.06 -0.91 -10.00
N LYS A 60 2.73 0.34 -10.38
CA LYS A 60 2.98 1.51 -9.53
C LYS A 60 2.25 1.40 -8.19
N LEU A 61 0.96 1.04 -8.19
CA LEU A 61 0.19 0.82 -6.96
C LEU A 61 0.79 -0.29 -6.09
N SER A 62 1.23 -1.38 -6.70
CA SER A 62 1.92 -2.46 -5.98
C SER A 62 3.20 -1.97 -5.30
N LYS A 63 4.01 -1.16 -6.01
CA LYS A 63 5.23 -0.54 -5.46
C LYS A 63 4.91 0.45 -4.35
N TYR A 64 3.86 1.25 -4.49
CA TYR A 64 3.41 2.17 -3.44
C TYR A 64 2.92 1.43 -2.20
N CYS A 65 2.20 0.31 -2.36
CA CYS A 65 1.83 -0.55 -1.24
C CYS A 65 3.08 -1.03 -0.46
N GLU A 66 4.09 -1.54 -1.17
CA GLU A 66 5.36 -1.95 -0.56
C GLU A 66 6.06 -0.78 0.15
N ALA A 67 6.04 0.42 -0.45
CA ALA A 67 6.62 1.63 0.13
C ALA A 67 5.92 2.08 1.41
N LEU A 68 4.59 2.08 1.44
CA LEU A 68 3.80 2.43 2.63
C LEU A 68 4.11 1.45 3.77
N GLN A 69 4.15 0.16 3.46
CA GLN A 69 4.48 -0.88 4.41
C GLN A 69 5.90 -0.71 4.96
N LYS A 70 6.91 -0.44 4.11
CA LYS A 70 8.28 -0.16 4.55
C LYS A 70 8.35 1.08 5.44
N ALA A 71 7.67 2.16 5.05
CA ALA A 71 7.60 3.37 5.86
C ALA A 71 7.05 3.05 7.26
N TYR A 72 5.91 2.36 7.33
CA TYR A 72 5.30 1.94 8.59
C TYR A 72 6.21 1.03 9.41
N GLN A 73 6.84 0.04 8.77
CA GLN A 73 7.78 -0.88 9.41
C GLN A 73 8.94 -0.14 10.08
N VAL A 74 9.51 0.89 9.46
CA VAL A 74 10.61 1.68 10.06
C VAL A 74 10.18 2.34 11.37
N PHE A 75 8.92 2.76 11.48
CA PHE A 75 8.38 3.32 12.73
C PHE A 75 8.11 2.23 13.78
N ILE A 76 7.59 1.08 13.34
CA ILE A 76 7.31 -0.06 14.21
C ILE A 76 8.58 -0.74 14.71
N GLU A 77 9.60 -0.97 13.87
CA GLU A 77 10.88 -1.56 14.30
C GLU A 77 11.65 -0.65 15.27
N SER A 78 11.45 0.67 15.16
CA SER A 78 11.96 1.64 16.13
C SER A 78 11.20 1.62 17.46
N THR A 79 10.06 0.92 17.53
CA THR A 79 9.30 0.67 18.75
C THR A 79 9.43 -0.81 19.16
N PRO A 80 9.95 -1.14 20.35
CA PRO A 80 10.27 -2.53 20.73
C PRO A 80 9.07 -3.50 20.86
N GLN A 81 7.85 -3.11 20.48
CA GLN A 81 6.61 -3.82 20.82
C GLN A 81 6.00 -4.69 19.70
N GLU A 82 6.35 -4.53 18.41
CA GLU A 82 5.57 -5.18 17.33
C GLU A 82 6.41 -5.85 16.22
N GLN A 83 7.32 -6.74 16.61
CA GLN A 83 8.08 -7.62 15.69
C GLN A 83 7.26 -8.80 15.12
N LYS A 84 5.95 -8.62 14.82
CA LYS A 84 5.05 -9.73 14.40
C LYS A 84 4.26 -9.50 13.10
N LEU A 85 4.38 -8.35 12.43
CA LEU A 85 3.49 -8.01 11.32
C LEU A 85 3.92 -8.58 9.95
N PHE A 86 5.16 -9.04 9.76
CA PHE A 86 5.74 -9.25 8.42
C PHE A 86 5.88 -10.72 7.99
N LYS A 87 4.81 -11.52 8.08
CA LYS A 87 4.78 -12.85 7.44
C LYS A 87 3.87 -12.96 6.21
N VAL A 88 3.13 -11.91 5.90
CA VAL A 88 2.12 -11.87 4.82
C VAL A 88 2.29 -10.46 4.23
N PHE A 89 2.86 -10.23 3.06
CA PHE A 89 2.35 -10.58 1.75
C PHE A 89 3.50 -10.41 0.73
N ASN A 90 4.08 -11.51 0.26
CA ASN A 90 4.83 -11.55 -1.01
C ASN A 90 4.06 -12.36 -2.06
N GLN A 91 2.74 -12.45 -1.94
CA GLN A 91 1.91 -13.11 -2.94
C GLN A 91 1.45 -12.06 -3.96
N LYS A 92 2.20 -12.02 -5.06
CA LYS A 92 1.75 -11.53 -6.37
C LYS A 92 0.27 -11.93 -6.55
N PRO A 93 -0.68 -11.03 -6.85
CA PRO A 93 -2.00 -11.45 -7.28
C PRO A 93 -1.84 -12.11 -8.65
N LYS A 94 -1.61 -13.42 -8.67
CA LYS A 94 -2.07 -14.24 -9.78
C LYS A 94 -3.60 -14.26 -9.69
N ASN A 95 -4.21 -13.41 -10.52
CA ASN A 95 -5.45 -13.71 -11.24
C ASN A 95 -6.71 -13.98 -10.42
N VAL A 96 -7.64 -13.01 -10.38
CA VAL A 96 -9.11 -13.21 -10.41
C VAL A 96 -9.72 -11.89 -10.95
N ILE A 97 -10.76 -11.76 -11.80
CA ILE A 97 -12.01 -12.51 -12.06
C ILE A 97 -12.43 -12.11 -13.51
N THR A 98 -13.00 -12.96 -14.38
CA THR A 98 -14.42 -13.32 -14.41
C THR A 98 -14.65 -14.63 -15.15
N LEU A 99 -15.20 -15.62 -14.43
CA LEU A 99 -15.92 -16.74 -15.02
C LEU A 99 -17.17 -16.15 -15.68
N THR A 100 -17.14 -15.95 -17.00
CA THR A 100 -18.36 -15.75 -17.78
C THR A 100 -19.20 -17.02 -17.71
N GLU A 101 -20.26 -16.90 -16.95
CA GLU A 101 -21.61 -17.40 -17.20
C GLU A 101 -21.79 -18.87 -17.59
N ILE A 102 -22.38 -19.59 -16.63
CA ILE A 102 -23.24 -20.76 -16.82
C ILE A 102 -24.37 -20.39 -17.81
N THR A 103 -24.64 -21.27 -18.79
CA THR A 103 -25.86 -21.50 -19.63
C THR A 103 -25.44 -21.63 -21.10
N SER A 104 -25.49 -22.80 -21.74
CA SER A 104 -26.73 -23.38 -22.27
C SER A 104 -26.51 -24.84 -22.71
N ASP A 105 -27.54 -25.65 -22.42
CA ASP A 105 -28.04 -26.85 -23.10
C ASP A 105 -27.23 -27.46 -24.27
#